data_AF-E3IWF0-F1
#
_entry.id   AF-E3IWF0-F1
#
_cell.length_a   1.000
_cell.length_b   1.000
_cell.length_c   1.000
_cell.angle_alpha   90.00
_cell.angle_beta   90.00
_cell.angle_gamma   90.00
#
_symmetry.space_group_name_H-M   'P 1'
#
loop_
_entity.id
_entity.type
_entity.pdbx_description
1 polymer ?
#
loop_
_entity_poly.entity_id
_entity_poly.type
_entity_poly.pdbx_seq_one_letter_code
_entity_poly.pdbx_strand_id
1 'polypeptide(L)'
;MAGGVDTVFRETSAEPRVEAVPLAHLSVELGHLYMEDLTAPDADLGAHFARIAPWVDPPRLAAVARVPQARLRVSTCLLIDDYFSAPGSPADVIGQLVTAAAGAGLRVDYVARESACATAPRPSRPGPASRPAAGGAGSYPADDDGEVSLAALVEAALVADPPFGATGVRPTPAQIGWLSNGERTPGADGARPAAAMAGETPWAPPRENAARRHSVFVDVELWDVPRDARVWSCPMLAGVWQLLRLGLLRVEGRGAVNPVRMDVEALPNRWAELPPVIQLADRVAPFCAYRAMSVLDSRFFPVEHAVRTILAQVATDPVVAEQALTRAGQEGTPLPRAVPDRLSYVFLGS
;
A
#
# COMPACT_ATOMS: atom_id res chain seq x y z
N MET A 1 31.55 -37.65 38.10
CA MET A 1 31.59 -36.37 37.37
C MET A 1 30.38 -36.36 36.44
N ALA A 2 29.26 -35.82 36.91
CA ALA A 2 28.02 -35.77 36.16
C ALA A 2 28.06 -34.57 35.20
N GLY A 3 27.93 -34.84 33.89
CA GLY A 3 27.82 -33.80 32.86
C GLY A 3 26.38 -33.29 32.80
N GLY A 4 26.18 -32.05 33.25
CA GLY A 4 24.92 -31.34 33.07
C GLY A 4 24.73 -31.00 31.61
N VAL A 5 23.66 -31.53 31.01
CA VAL A 5 23.12 -31.04 29.75
C VAL A 5 22.47 -29.69 30.05
N ASP A 6 22.99 -28.63 29.44
CA ASP A 6 22.39 -27.30 29.50
C ASP A 6 21.12 -27.30 28.65
N THR A 7 20.02 -27.78 29.22
CA THR A 7 18.70 -27.73 28.60
C THR A 7 18.19 -26.31 28.70
N VAL A 8 18.38 -25.54 27.63
CA VAL A 8 17.69 -24.26 27.45
C VAL A 8 16.19 -24.54 27.36
N PHE A 9 15.48 -24.24 28.44
CA PHE A 9 14.02 -24.25 28.49
C PHE A 9 13.51 -23.08 27.64
N ARG A 10 13.11 -23.34 26.38
CA ARG A 10 12.34 -22.41 25.57
C ARG A 10 10.86 -22.67 25.80
N GLU A 11 10.19 -21.72 26.43
CA GLU A 11 8.74 -21.73 26.59
C GLU A 11 8.08 -21.57 25.21
N THR A 12 7.41 -22.62 24.73
CA THR A 12 6.77 -22.73 23.40
C THR A 12 5.49 -21.88 23.25
N SER A 13 5.19 -20.97 24.19
CA SER A 13 3.88 -20.33 24.34
C SER A 13 3.72 -18.97 23.62
N ALA A 14 4.72 -18.47 22.88
CA ALA A 14 4.61 -17.16 22.23
C ALA A 14 5.41 -17.02 20.92
N GLU A 15 5.28 -17.97 19.99
CA GLU A 15 5.48 -17.59 18.59
C GLU A 15 4.24 -16.79 18.15
N PRO A 16 4.37 -15.51 17.78
CA PRO A 16 3.24 -14.76 17.25
C PRO A 16 2.77 -15.43 15.97
N ARG A 17 1.65 -16.15 16.06
CA ARG A 17 1.04 -16.83 14.92
C ARG A 17 0.50 -15.78 13.96
N VAL A 18 1.06 -15.74 12.75
CA VAL A 18 0.56 -14.90 11.67
C VAL A 18 -0.85 -15.37 11.29
N GLU A 19 -1.82 -14.47 11.42
CA GLU A 19 -3.23 -14.70 11.11
C GLU A 19 -3.45 -14.78 9.60
N ALA A 20 -4.25 -15.77 9.18
CA ALA A 20 -4.72 -15.87 7.82
C ALA A 20 -5.88 -14.89 7.59
N VAL A 21 -5.76 -14.03 6.58
CA VAL A 21 -6.84 -13.10 6.20
C VAL A 21 -7.73 -13.74 5.12
N PRO A 22 -9.05 -13.44 5.10
CA PRO A 22 -9.93 -13.86 4.02
C PRO A 22 -9.56 -13.12 2.72
N LEU A 23 -9.54 -13.85 1.59
CA LEU A 23 -9.14 -13.31 0.29
C LEU A 23 -10.23 -13.50 -0.77
N ALA A 24 -10.55 -12.42 -1.48
CA ALA A 24 -11.26 -12.45 -2.75
C ALA A 24 -10.29 -12.81 -3.90
N HIS A 25 -10.83 -13.05 -5.10
CA HIS A 25 -10.00 -13.28 -6.28
C HIS A 25 -9.39 -11.97 -6.80
N LEU A 26 -10.16 -10.88 -6.72
CA LEU A 26 -9.77 -9.55 -7.21
C LEU A 26 -10.41 -8.47 -6.33
N SER A 27 -9.60 -7.50 -5.91
CA SER A 27 -10.09 -6.22 -5.41
C SER A 27 -10.08 -5.23 -6.58
N VAL A 28 -11.13 -4.42 -6.74
CA VAL A 28 -11.25 -3.42 -7.83
C VAL A 28 -11.48 -2.04 -7.23
N GLU A 29 -10.58 -1.12 -7.51
CA GLU A 29 -10.70 0.28 -7.12
C GLU A 29 -11.38 1.06 -8.24
N LEU A 30 -12.53 1.64 -7.91
CA LEU A 30 -13.42 2.37 -8.80
C LEU A 30 -13.05 3.87 -8.84
N GLY A 31 -11.75 4.14 -8.98
CA GLY A 31 -11.19 5.49 -8.89
C GLY A 31 -10.42 5.74 -7.59
N HIS A 32 -9.36 6.53 -7.74
CA HIS A 32 -8.66 7.23 -6.66
C HIS A 32 -9.07 8.69 -6.80
N LEU A 33 -9.84 9.19 -5.85
CA LEU A 33 -10.45 10.52 -5.93
C LEU A 33 -9.67 11.47 -5.03
N TYR A 34 -9.04 12.47 -5.64
CA TYR A 34 -8.51 13.60 -4.90
C TYR A 34 -9.67 14.51 -4.50
N MET A 35 -9.52 15.22 -3.39
CA MET A 35 -10.59 16.11 -2.91
C MET A 35 -10.89 17.25 -3.88
N GLU A 36 -9.91 17.66 -4.69
CA GLU A 36 -10.09 18.61 -5.77
C GLU A 36 -11.12 18.11 -6.80
N ASP A 37 -11.17 16.79 -7.07
CA ASP A 37 -12.14 16.19 -7.99
C ASP A 37 -13.56 16.19 -7.42
N LEU A 38 -13.69 16.20 -6.09
CA LEU A 38 -14.98 16.14 -5.39
C LEU A 38 -15.58 17.53 -5.17
N THR A 39 -14.73 18.56 -5.10
CA THR A 39 -15.12 19.94 -4.79
C THR A 39 -15.08 20.87 -5.99
N ALA A 40 -14.56 20.42 -7.13
CA ALA A 40 -14.53 21.21 -8.36
C ALA A 40 -15.96 21.66 -8.74
N PRO A 41 -16.16 22.94 -9.11
CA PRO A 41 -17.49 23.46 -9.50
C PRO A 41 -18.16 22.70 -10.65
N ASP A 42 -17.35 22.05 -11.48
CA ASP A 42 -17.72 21.25 -12.64
C ASP A 42 -17.56 19.73 -12.43
N ALA A 43 -17.38 19.29 -11.18
CA ALA A 43 -17.30 17.88 -10.84
C ALA A 43 -18.59 17.13 -11.25
N ASP A 44 -18.47 16.25 -12.24
CA ASP A 44 -19.54 15.35 -12.66
C ASP A 44 -19.19 13.90 -12.27
N LEU A 45 -19.59 13.53 -11.05
CA LEU A 45 -19.40 12.18 -10.52
C LEU A 45 -20.13 11.12 -11.37
N GLY A 46 -21.27 11.48 -11.98
CA GLY A 46 -22.02 10.58 -12.85
C GLY A 46 -21.24 10.24 -14.11
N ALA A 47 -20.69 11.25 -14.79
CA ALA A 47 -19.82 11.08 -15.94
C ALA A 47 -18.52 10.32 -15.59
N HIS A 48 -17.94 10.59 -14.42
CA HIS A 48 -16.78 9.86 -13.91
C HIS A 48 -17.06 8.35 -13.81
N PHE A 49 -18.12 7.95 -13.11
CA PHE A 49 -18.47 6.53 -12.95
C PHE A 49 -18.96 5.89 -14.25
N ALA A 50 -19.61 6.64 -15.14
CA ALA A 50 -19.97 6.16 -16.47
C ALA A 50 -18.75 5.79 -17.32
N ARG A 51 -17.62 6.49 -17.18
CA ARG A 51 -16.34 6.14 -17.85
C ARG A 51 -15.71 4.88 -17.25
N ILE A 52 -15.92 4.62 -15.96
CA ILE A 52 -15.40 3.43 -15.26
C ILE A 52 -16.22 2.19 -15.62
N ALA A 53 -17.55 2.30 -15.65
CA ALA A 53 -18.47 1.17 -15.77
C ALA A 53 -18.12 0.13 -16.86
N PRO A 54 -17.72 0.53 -18.09
CA PRO A 54 -17.35 -0.41 -19.13
C PRO A 54 -16.18 -1.32 -18.78
N TRP A 55 -15.32 -0.95 -17.81
CA TRP A 55 -14.12 -1.68 -17.41
C TRP A 55 -14.34 -2.71 -16.31
N VAL A 56 -15.50 -2.65 -15.64
CA VAL A 56 -15.82 -3.45 -14.45
C VAL A 56 -16.81 -4.58 -14.74
N ASP A 57 -16.98 -4.95 -16.02
CA ASP A 57 -17.84 -6.07 -16.39
C ASP A 57 -17.27 -7.44 -15.92
N PRO A 58 -18.13 -8.40 -15.54
CA PRO A 58 -17.68 -9.68 -14.98
C PRO A 58 -16.72 -10.49 -15.88
N PRO A 59 -16.91 -10.59 -17.22
CA PRO A 59 -15.94 -11.24 -18.09
C PRO A 59 -14.53 -10.64 -18.01
N ARG A 60 -14.40 -9.30 -18.04
CA ARG A 60 -13.09 -8.65 -17.94
C ARG A 60 -12.47 -8.86 -16.57
N LEU A 61 -13.25 -8.71 -15.50
CA LEU A 61 -12.76 -8.95 -14.14
C LEU A 61 -12.31 -10.40 -13.93
N ALA A 62 -13.02 -11.37 -14.51
CA ALA A 62 -12.62 -12.78 -14.49
C ALA A 62 -11.28 -13.01 -15.19
N ALA A 63 -11.06 -12.35 -16.33
CA ALA A 63 -9.79 -12.42 -17.07
C ALA A 63 -8.62 -11.84 -16.25
N VAL A 64 -8.82 -10.67 -15.62
CA VAL A 64 -7.81 -10.05 -14.73
C VAL A 64 -7.52 -10.92 -13.52
N ALA A 65 -8.58 -11.45 -12.89
CA ALA A 65 -8.49 -12.35 -11.74
C ALA A 65 -7.89 -13.73 -12.09
N ARG A 66 -7.88 -14.10 -13.38
CA ARG A 66 -7.46 -15.40 -13.91
C ARG A 66 -8.27 -16.58 -13.35
N VAL A 67 -9.58 -16.38 -13.19
CA VAL A 67 -10.53 -17.42 -12.76
C VAL A 67 -11.73 -17.47 -13.70
N PRO A 68 -12.43 -18.62 -13.81
CA PRO A 68 -13.71 -18.66 -14.50
C PRO A 68 -14.71 -17.69 -13.85
N GLN A 69 -15.49 -16.98 -14.67
CA GLN A 69 -16.47 -16.00 -14.20
C GLN A 69 -17.44 -16.58 -13.16
N ALA A 70 -17.87 -17.84 -13.32
CA ALA A 70 -18.78 -18.51 -12.39
C ALA A 70 -18.23 -18.69 -10.97
N ARG A 71 -16.91 -18.58 -10.78
CA ARG A 71 -16.22 -18.69 -9.48
C ARG A 71 -15.69 -17.34 -8.99
N LEU A 72 -15.85 -16.28 -9.78
CA LEU A 72 -15.26 -14.98 -9.51
C LEU A 72 -15.80 -14.42 -8.18
N ARG A 73 -14.88 -13.90 -7.36
CA ARG A 73 -15.18 -13.19 -6.11
C ARG A 73 -14.46 -11.87 -6.19
N VAL A 74 -15.22 -10.80 -6.29
CA VAL A 74 -14.71 -9.44 -6.45
C VAL A 74 -15.18 -8.61 -5.29
N SER A 75 -14.27 -7.83 -4.71
CA SER A 75 -14.58 -6.69 -3.86
C SER A 75 -14.38 -5.40 -4.67
N THR A 76 -15.29 -4.45 -4.58
CA THR A 76 -15.11 -3.11 -5.15
C THR A 76 -14.85 -2.08 -4.05
N CYS A 77 -13.96 -1.13 -4.30
CA CYS A 77 -13.64 -0.09 -3.32
C CYS A 77 -13.47 1.29 -3.95
N LEU A 78 -13.69 2.31 -3.13
CA LEU A 78 -13.24 3.68 -3.38
C LEU A 78 -12.16 4.03 -2.37
N LEU A 79 -11.07 4.66 -2.83
CA LEU A 79 -10.11 5.33 -1.96
C LEU A 79 -10.36 6.83 -2.03
N ILE A 80 -10.59 7.43 -0.87
CA ILE A 80 -10.72 8.88 -0.70
C ILE A 80 -9.40 9.38 -0.11
N ASP A 81 -8.71 10.23 -0.83
CA ASP A 81 -7.52 10.93 -0.33
C ASP A 81 -7.94 12.09 0.57
N ASP A 82 -8.14 11.79 1.84
CA ASP A 82 -8.37 12.80 2.88
C ASP A 82 -7.08 13.19 3.64
N TYR A 83 -5.91 12.80 3.12
CA TYR A 83 -4.62 13.02 3.78
C TYR A 83 -4.15 14.47 3.64
N PHE A 84 -4.40 15.09 2.49
CA PHE A 84 -3.99 16.47 2.23
C PHE A 84 -5.10 17.51 2.44
N SER A 85 -6.38 17.10 2.45
CA SER A 85 -7.52 18.00 2.73
C SER A 85 -8.79 17.24 3.11
N ALA A 86 -9.70 17.88 3.86
CA ALA A 86 -10.99 17.29 4.26
C ALA A 86 -12.16 18.28 4.00
N PRO A 87 -12.87 18.18 2.86
CA PRO A 87 -14.07 18.95 2.58
C PRO A 87 -15.34 18.22 3.04
N GLY A 88 -16.32 19.02 3.46
CA GLY A 88 -17.68 18.57 3.73
C GLY A 88 -17.79 17.52 4.86
N SER A 89 -19.02 17.05 5.06
CA SER A 89 -19.27 15.89 5.90
C SER A 89 -18.93 14.61 5.11
N PRO A 90 -18.25 13.61 5.71
CA PRO A 90 -18.07 12.32 5.07
C PRO A 90 -19.39 11.64 4.69
N ALA A 91 -20.47 11.86 5.46
CA ALA A 91 -21.79 11.35 5.12
C ALA A 91 -22.27 11.89 3.76
N ASP A 92 -22.07 13.19 3.51
CA ASP A 92 -22.44 13.82 2.24
C ASP A 92 -21.56 13.33 1.09
N VAL A 93 -20.24 13.32 1.29
CA VAL A 93 -19.28 12.93 0.25
C VAL A 93 -19.46 11.46 -0.14
N ILE A 94 -19.47 10.56 0.85
CA ILE A 94 -19.64 9.12 0.60
C ILE A 94 -21.03 8.84 0.02
N GLY A 95 -22.07 9.50 0.53
CA GLY A 95 -23.43 9.36 0.02
C GLY A 95 -23.54 9.75 -1.46
N GLN A 96 -22.93 10.88 -1.85
CA GLN A 96 -22.88 11.33 -3.25
C GLN A 96 -22.13 10.33 -4.15
N LEU A 97 -20.98 9.84 -3.69
CA LEU A 97 -20.17 8.86 -4.44
C LEU A 97 -20.90 7.55 -4.67
N VAL A 98 -21.50 6.99 -3.61
CA VAL A 98 -22.26 5.74 -3.69
C VAL A 98 -23.47 5.91 -4.61
N THR A 99 -24.17 7.04 -4.52
CA THR A 99 -25.33 7.35 -5.38
C THR A 99 -24.91 7.47 -6.84
N ALA A 100 -23.84 8.21 -7.14
CA ALA A 100 -23.34 8.39 -8.50
C ALA A 100 -22.84 7.07 -9.11
N ALA A 101 -22.10 6.27 -8.34
CA ALA A 101 -21.66 4.94 -8.75
C ALA A 101 -22.86 4.03 -9.07
N ALA A 102 -23.87 4.00 -8.19
CA ALA A 102 -25.10 3.24 -8.42
C ALA A 102 -25.85 3.70 -9.68
N GLY A 103 -25.89 5.01 -9.94
CA GLY A 103 -26.47 5.59 -11.16
C GLY A 103 -25.77 5.11 -12.45
N ALA A 104 -24.48 4.81 -12.38
CA ALA A 104 -23.71 4.22 -13.47
C ALA A 104 -23.76 2.68 -13.50
N GLY A 105 -24.54 2.04 -12.63
CA GLY A 105 -24.63 0.58 -12.51
C GLY A 105 -23.44 -0.07 -11.78
N LEU A 106 -22.63 0.72 -11.07
CA LEU A 106 -21.52 0.25 -10.25
C LEU A 106 -21.96 0.07 -8.80
N ARG A 107 -21.46 -0.99 -8.17
CA ARG A 107 -21.62 -1.23 -6.73
C ARG A 107 -20.32 -0.90 -6.03
N VAL A 108 -20.39 -0.21 -4.89
CA VAL A 108 -19.24 0.05 -4.01
C VAL A 108 -19.40 -0.83 -2.76
N ASP A 109 -18.46 -1.76 -2.55
CA ASP A 109 -18.48 -2.64 -1.38
C ASP A 109 -17.78 -1.99 -0.18
N TYR A 110 -16.70 -1.28 -0.44
CA TYR A 110 -15.84 -0.67 0.57
C TYR A 110 -15.50 0.77 0.25
N VAL A 111 -15.34 1.59 1.28
CA VAL A 111 -14.77 2.93 1.18
C VAL A 111 -13.59 3.00 2.13
N ALA A 112 -12.44 3.42 1.64
CA ALA A 112 -11.23 3.60 2.43
C ALA A 112 -10.83 5.07 2.49
N ARG A 113 -10.27 5.45 3.64
CA ARG A 113 -9.65 6.76 3.87
C ARG A 113 -8.14 6.61 3.81
N GLU A 114 -7.48 7.34 2.93
CA GLU A 114 -6.02 7.24 2.79
C GLU A 114 -5.31 7.62 4.09
N SER A 115 -5.76 8.69 4.76
CA SER A 115 -5.13 9.15 6.01
C SER A 115 -5.21 8.12 7.13
N ALA A 116 -6.37 7.49 7.30
CA ALA A 116 -6.58 6.46 8.31
C ALA A 116 -5.97 5.11 7.92
N CYS A 117 -5.58 4.92 6.66
CA CYS A 117 -4.78 3.78 6.20
C CYS A 117 -3.26 4.03 6.32
N ALA A 118 -2.83 5.24 6.69
CA ALA A 118 -1.43 5.53 6.99
C ALA A 118 -0.99 5.02 8.37
N THR A 119 -1.94 4.78 9.27
CA THR A 119 -1.73 4.21 10.61
C THR A 119 -2.65 3.01 10.85
N ALA A 120 -2.36 2.22 11.88
CA ALA A 120 -3.22 1.15 12.36
C ALA A 120 -3.15 1.02 13.88
N PRO A 121 -4.24 0.64 14.57
CA PRO A 121 -4.20 0.39 16.00
C PRO A 121 -3.19 -0.73 16.34
N ARG A 122 -2.37 -0.51 17.37
CA ARG A 122 -1.53 -1.54 17.95
C ARG A 122 -2.42 -2.52 18.73
N PRO A 123 -2.30 -3.85 18.52
CA PRO A 123 -3.00 -4.82 19.35
C PRO A 123 -2.64 -4.63 20.83
N SER A 124 -3.64 -4.64 21.70
CA SER A 124 -3.40 -4.62 23.14
C SER A 124 -2.69 -5.92 23.57
N ARG A 125 -1.47 -5.81 24.09
CA ARG A 125 -0.74 -6.94 24.70
C ARG A 125 -1.49 -7.41 25.94
N PRO A 126 -1.84 -8.70 26.08
CA PRO A 126 -2.33 -9.23 27.36
C PRO A 126 -1.14 -9.38 28.33
N GLY A 127 -1.08 -8.56 29.39
CA GLY A 127 -0.07 -8.65 30.46
C GLY A 127 -0.31 -7.65 31.59
N PRO A 128 0.09 -7.94 32.84
CA PRO A 128 -0.29 -7.15 34.02
C PRO A 128 0.41 -5.78 34.02
N ALA A 129 -0.23 -4.82 34.70
CA ALA A 129 0.13 -3.41 34.79
C ALA A 129 1.64 -3.11 34.70
N SER A 130 1.95 -2.18 33.79
CA SER A 130 3.29 -1.75 33.38
C SER A 130 4.19 -1.27 34.53
N ARG A 131 5.39 -1.85 34.60
CA ARG A 131 6.60 -1.17 35.14
C ARG A 131 7.13 -0.19 34.08
N PRO A 132 7.78 0.92 34.45
CA PRO A 132 8.32 1.87 33.48
C PRO A 132 9.48 1.23 32.70
N ALA A 133 9.49 1.49 31.40
CA ALA A 133 10.43 0.93 30.44
C ALA A 133 11.85 1.48 30.64
N ALA A 134 12.82 0.58 30.78
CA ALA A 134 14.23 0.87 30.56
C ALA A 134 14.49 0.80 29.04
N GLY A 135 15.09 1.84 28.47
CA GLY A 135 15.39 1.96 27.05
C GLY A 135 16.31 0.85 26.55
N GLY A 136 15.84 0.14 25.53
CA GLY A 136 16.59 -0.85 24.76
C GLY A 136 16.25 -0.70 23.28
N ALA A 137 17.28 -0.77 22.44
CA ALA A 137 17.21 -0.58 20.99
C ALA A 137 16.14 -1.48 20.34
N GLY A 138 15.18 -0.86 19.66
CA GLY A 138 14.03 -1.51 19.03
C GLY A 138 12.76 -0.65 18.98
N SER A 139 12.83 0.65 19.30
CA SER A 139 11.71 1.56 19.23
C SER A 139 11.45 2.00 17.78
N TYR A 140 10.26 1.72 17.27
CA TYR A 140 9.71 2.38 16.07
C TYR A 140 9.76 3.91 16.26
N PRO A 141 9.99 4.72 15.20
CA PRO A 141 10.06 6.17 15.35
C PRO A 141 8.70 6.72 15.79
N ALA A 142 8.69 7.39 16.95
CA ALA A 142 7.61 8.17 17.57
C ALA A 142 6.17 7.74 17.22
N ASP A 143 5.73 6.68 17.91
CA ASP A 143 4.31 6.33 18.04
C ASP A 143 3.63 7.34 18.99
N ASP A 144 2.51 7.93 18.59
CA ASP A 144 1.56 8.53 19.54
C ASP A 144 0.45 7.50 19.85
N ASP A 145 -0.03 7.49 21.09
CA ASP A 145 -1.29 6.89 21.56
C ASP A 145 -1.69 5.47 21.05
N GLY A 146 -0.73 4.57 20.90
CA GLY A 146 -1.04 3.15 20.62
C GLY A 146 -1.42 2.85 19.18
N GLU A 147 -1.05 3.71 18.23
CA GLU A 147 -1.08 3.43 16.79
C GLU A 147 0.30 3.06 16.25
N VAL A 148 0.31 2.42 15.08
CA VAL A 148 1.52 2.05 14.33
C VAL A 148 1.42 2.69 12.95
N SER A 149 2.44 3.46 12.54
CA SER A 149 2.50 3.98 11.18
C SER A 149 2.75 2.85 10.17
N LEU A 150 1.76 2.58 9.32
CA LEU A 150 1.83 1.58 8.26
C LEU A 150 2.83 1.99 7.18
N ALA A 151 2.92 3.28 6.87
CA ALA A 151 3.95 3.81 5.98
C ALA A 151 5.36 3.59 6.56
N ALA A 152 5.58 3.82 7.86
CA ALA A 152 6.86 3.52 8.49
C ALA A 152 7.19 2.02 8.48
N LEU A 153 6.19 1.14 8.64
CA LEU A 153 6.39 -0.31 8.50
C LEU A 153 6.82 -0.69 7.08
N VAL A 154 6.18 -0.12 6.07
CA VAL A 154 6.54 -0.37 4.66
C VAL A 154 7.93 0.18 4.35
N GLU A 155 8.27 1.37 4.84
CA GLU A 155 9.62 1.95 4.71
C GLU A 155 10.68 1.03 5.34
N ALA A 156 10.42 0.52 6.55
CA ALA A 156 11.32 -0.39 7.24
C ALA A 156 11.49 -1.73 6.51
N ALA A 157 10.51 -2.11 5.68
CA ALA A 157 10.54 -3.29 4.83
C ALA A 157 11.18 -3.04 3.46
N LEU A 158 11.58 -1.81 3.12
CA LEU A 158 12.29 -1.53 1.88
C LEU A 158 13.68 -2.12 1.93
N VAL A 159 13.95 -3.04 1.01
CA VAL A 159 15.28 -3.54 0.74
C VAL A 159 15.89 -2.61 -0.28
N ALA A 160 17.00 -1.96 0.08
CA ALA A 160 17.78 -1.23 -0.91
C ALA A 160 18.13 -2.20 -2.05
N ASP A 161 17.90 -1.81 -3.30
CA ASP A 161 18.37 -2.53 -4.48
C ASP A 161 19.76 -1.98 -4.85
N PRO A 162 20.86 -2.49 -4.23
CA PRO A 162 22.19 -1.97 -4.50
C PRO A 162 22.55 -2.27 -5.95
N PRO A 163 23.16 -1.31 -6.65
CA PRO A 163 23.74 -1.62 -7.94
C PRO A 163 24.78 -2.74 -7.88
N PHE A 164 24.99 -3.43 -8.99
CA PHE A 164 25.96 -4.52 -9.06
C PHE A 164 27.36 -4.01 -8.72
N GLY A 165 27.96 -4.52 -7.63
CA GLY A 165 29.28 -4.11 -7.15
C GLY A 165 29.29 -2.90 -6.20
N ALA A 166 28.12 -2.43 -5.73
CA ALA A 166 28.05 -1.34 -4.76
C ALA A 166 28.69 -1.70 -3.41
N THR A 167 29.51 -0.78 -2.88
CA THR A 167 30.18 -0.91 -1.57
C THR A 167 29.39 -0.28 -0.42
N GLY A 168 28.09 -0.03 -0.60
CA GLY A 168 27.23 0.60 0.42
C GLY A 168 27.36 2.13 0.54
N VAL A 169 27.79 2.84 -0.51
CA VAL A 169 27.99 4.31 -0.48
C VAL A 169 26.68 5.09 -0.36
N ARG A 170 25.53 4.49 -0.68
CA ARG A 170 24.23 5.15 -0.66
C ARG A 170 23.61 5.12 0.76
N PRO A 171 23.16 6.26 1.32
CA PRO A 171 22.28 6.27 2.48
C PRO A 171 21.01 5.44 2.23
N THR A 172 20.52 4.74 3.24
CA THR A 172 19.30 3.92 3.10
C THR A 172 18.09 4.81 2.80
N PRO A 173 17.03 4.32 2.13
CA PRO A 173 15.81 5.10 1.91
C PRO A 173 15.26 5.74 3.19
N ALA A 174 15.33 5.03 4.32
CA ALA A 174 14.93 5.52 5.64
C ALA A 174 15.69 6.76 6.16
N GLN A 175 16.90 7.01 5.66
CA GLN A 175 17.72 8.15 6.05
C GLN A 175 17.44 9.40 5.21
N ILE A 176 17.09 9.22 3.93
CA ILE A 176 17.01 10.33 2.98
C ILE A 176 15.60 10.61 2.49
N GLY A 177 14.66 9.67 2.63
CA GLY A 177 13.29 9.81 2.12
C GLY A 177 13.17 9.61 0.62
N TRP A 178 14.15 8.97 -0.02
CA TRP A 178 14.16 8.73 -1.47
C TRP A 178 14.54 7.29 -1.81
N LEU A 179 13.81 6.69 -2.73
CA LEU A 179 14.04 5.37 -3.30
C LEU A 179 14.44 5.49 -4.77
N SER A 180 15.34 4.63 -5.25
CA SER A 180 15.67 4.56 -6.68
C SER A 180 15.70 3.11 -7.15
N ASN A 181 15.43 2.89 -8.45
CA ASN A 181 15.50 1.60 -9.12
C ASN A 181 16.84 1.32 -9.83
N GLY A 182 17.90 2.10 -9.56
CA GLY A 182 19.24 1.77 -10.06
C GLY A 182 20.33 2.80 -9.80
N GLU A 183 21.22 2.96 -10.78
CA GLU A 183 22.40 3.83 -10.75
C GLU A 183 22.11 5.18 -11.42
N ARG A 184 22.42 6.28 -10.71
CA ARG A 184 22.44 7.62 -11.29
C ARG A 184 23.66 7.83 -12.18
N THR A 185 23.60 8.88 -13.00
CA THR A 185 24.76 9.41 -13.70
C THR A 185 25.93 9.66 -12.73
N PRO A 186 27.14 9.15 -13.01
CA PRO A 186 28.32 9.42 -12.19
C PRO A 186 28.56 10.92 -11.99
N GLY A 187 28.81 11.34 -10.76
CA GLY A 187 29.02 12.75 -10.39
C GLY A 187 27.76 13.54 -10.02
N ALA A 188 26.57 12.96 -10.16
CA ALA A 188 25.31 13.58 -9.69
C ALA A 188 25.18 13.58 -8.15
N ASP A 189 25.77 12.59 -7.46
CA ASP A 189 25.67 12.41 -6.02
C ASP A 189 26.69 13.25 -5.24
N GLY A 190 26.83 14.55 -5.53
CA GLY A 190 27.46 15.56 -4.66
C GLY A 190 28.84 15.27 -4.05
N ALA A 191 29.53 14.20 -4.44
CA ALA A 191 30.69 13.67 -3.76
C ALA A 191 31.94 14.40 -4.24
N ARG A 192 32.12 15.61 -3.69
CA ARG A 192 33.24 16.54 -3.86
C ARG A 192 33.37 17.06 -5.30
N PRO A 193 33.68 18.35 -5.52
CA PRO A 193 34.37 18.69 -6.75
C PRO A 193 35.60 17.78 -6.78
N ALA A 194 35.69 16.95 -7.81
CA ALA A 194 36.90 16.20 -8.07
C ALA A 194 38.05 17.20 -7.87
N ALA A 195 38.99 16.91 -6.96
CA ALA A 195 40.12 17.80 -6.73
C ALA A 195 40.63 18.24 -8.10
N ALA A 196 41.04 19.49 -8.31
CA ALA A 196 41.34 20.05 -9.65
C ALA A 196 42.37 19.24 -10.50
N MET A 197 42.91 18.16 -9.95
CA MET A 197 43.83 17.18 -10.53
C MET A 197 43.19 15.81 -10.89
N ALA A 198 41.93 15.56 -10.54
CA ALA A 198 41.20 14.36 -10.88
C ALA A 198 40.49 14.61 -12.22
N GLY A 199 40.86 13.84 -13.25
CA GLY A 199 40.31 13.97 -14.59
C GLY A 199 38.78 13.97 -14.59
N GLU A 200 38.19 14.71 -15.54
CA GLU A 200 36.75 14.77 -15.72
C GLU A 200 36.17 13.35 -15.81
N THR A 201 35.24 13.03 -14.90
CA THR A 201 34.51 11.76 -15.02
C THR A 201 33.62 11.87 -16.24
N PRO A 202 33.77 11.00 -17.26
CA PRO A 202 32.95 11.08 -18.46
C PRO A 202 31.49 10.86 -18.09
N TRP A 203 30.60 11.70 -18.65
CA TRP A 203 29.16 11.55 -18.48
C TRP A 203 28.70 10.16 -18.97
N ALA A 204 27.87 9.49 -18.16
CA ALA A 204 27.23 8.24 -18.52
C ALA A 204 25.75 8.29 -18.13
N PRO A 205 24.82 7.71 -18.94
CA PRO A 205 23.40 7.75 -18.62
C PRO A 205 23.09 6.90 -17.38
N PRO A 206 22.01 7.23 -16.65
CA PRO A 206 21.57 6.41 -15.52
C PRO A 206 21.10 5.02 -15.99
N ARG A 207 21.18 4.05 -15.09
CA ARG A 207 20.87 2.64 -15.37
C ARG A 207 19.87 2.10 -14.36
N GLU A 208 18.85 1.42 -14.86
CA GLU A 208 17.92 0.66 -14.02
C GLU A 208 18.49 -0.74 -13.78
N ASN A 209 18.45 -1.23 -12.54
CA ASN A 209 19.07 -2.51 -12.16
C ASN A 209 18.43 -3.70 -12.89
N ALA A 210 17.11 -3.70 -13.04
CA ALA A 210 16.35 -4.74 -13.72
C ALA A 210 16.07 -4.40 -15.21
N ALA A 211 16.85 -3.49 -15.81
CA ALA A 211 16.68 -3.10 -17.20
C ALA A 211 16.79 -4.31 -18.13
N ARG A 212 15.90 -4.39 -19.12
CA ARG A 212 16.02 -5.40 -20.19
C ARG A 212 16.98 -4.92 -21.28
N ARG A 213 16.46 -4.12 -22.23
CA ARG A 213 17.24 -3.53 -23.33
C ARG A 213 17.43 -2.02 -23.20
N HIS A 214 16.56 -1.38 -22.44
CA HIS A 214 16.52 0.06 -22.21
C HIS A 214 16.29 0.28 -20.72
N SER A 215 16.90 1.32 -20.18
CA SER A 215 16.74 1.73 -18.78
C SER A 215 15.65 2.78 -18.66
N VAL A 216 14.75 2.60 -17.69
CA VAL A 216 13.89 3.68 -17.19
C VAL A 216 14.29 3.91 -15.75
N PHE A 217 15.11 4.93 -15.51
CA PHE A 217 15.57 5.27 -14.17
C PHE A 217 14.60 6.25 -13.51
N VAL A 218 14.26 5.99 -12.25
CA VAL A 218 13.43 6.88 -11.44
C VAL A 218 13.99 7.04 -10.03
N ASP A 219 13.79 8.24 -9.50
CA ASP A 219 13.91 8.58 -8.09
C ASP A 219 12.51 8.89 -7.56
N VAL A 220 12.13 8.23 -6.48
CA VAL A 220 10.81 8.33 -5.86
C VAL A 220 10.98 8.88 -4.47
N GLU A 221 10.39 10.05 -4.23
CA GLU A 221 10.27 10.61 -2.88
C GLU A 221 9.27 9.78 -2.07
N LEU A 222 9.66 9.37 -0.87
CA LEU A 222 8.86 8.59 0.07
C LEU A 222 8.22 9.49 1.13
N TRP A 223 8.94 10.53 1.55
CA TRP A 223 8.48 11.53 2.51
C TRP A 223 9.36 12.77 2.44
N ASP A 224 8.83 13.87 2.93
CA ASP A 224 9.56 15.11 3.23
C ASP A 224 9.31 15.50 4.70
N VAL A 225 10.03 16.50 5.21
CA VAL A 225 9.89 17.03 6.58
C VAL A 225 9.58 18.53 6.55
N PRO A 226 8.42 18.95 6.02
CA PRO A 226 8.00 20.33 6.09
C PRO A 226 7.75 20.72 7.56
N ARG A 227 8.41 21.78 8.05
CA ARG A 227 8.20 22.35 9.40
C ARG A 227 8.37 21.34 10.54
N ASP A 228 9.43 20.52 10.46
CA ASP A 228 9.83 19.52 11.47
C ASP A 228 8.87 18.33 11.68
N ALA A 229 7.86 18.16 10.82
CA ALA A 229 6.97 17.00 10.82
C ALA A 229 7.12 16.19 9.53
N ARG A 230 7.29 14.87 9.65
CA ARG A 230 7.39 13.98 8.49
C ARG A 230 6.02 13.86 7.81
N VAL A 231 5.99 14.07 6.50
CA VAL A 231 4.82 13.90 5.63
C VAL A 231 5.13 12.85 4.58
N TRP A 232 4.30 11.82 4.49
CA TRP A 232 4.47 10.75 3.50
C TRP A 232 4.01 11.21 2.12
N SER A 233 4.70 10.74 1.07
CA SER A 233 4.32 11.05 -0.30
C SER A 233 3.11 10.23 -0.75
N CYS A 234 2.34 10.76 -1.71
CA CYS A 234 1.20 10.05 -2.31
C CYS A 234 1.60 8.66 -2.88
N PRO A 235 2.73 8.49 -3.61
CA PRO A 235 3.17 7.15 -4.03
C PRO A 235 3.44 6.18 -2.87
N MET A 236 3.93 6.66 -1.73
CA MET A 236 4.17 5.83 -0.55
C MET A 236 2.84 5.35 0.06
N LEU A 237 1.88 6.26 0.23
CA LEU A 237 0.55 5.93 0.76
C LEU A 237 -0.24 5.03 -0.19
N ALA A 238 -0.18 5.29 -1.50
CA ALA A 238 -0.74 4.40 -2.52
C ALA A 238 -0.06 3.01 -2.50
N GLY A 239 1.25 2.93 -2.22
CA GLY A 239 1.96 1.67 -2.00
C GLY A 239 1.42 0.90 -0.78
N VAL A 240 1.23 1.58 0.35
CA VAL A 240 0.58 1.02 1.54
C VAL A 240 -0.82 0.50 1.18
N TRP A 241 -1.61 1.30 0.47
CA TRP A 241 -2.96 0.94 0.02
C TRP A 241 -2.99 -0.35 -0.80
N GLN A 242 -2.08 -0.50 -1.78
CA GLN A 242 -1.99 -1.74 -2.56
C GLN A 242 -1.64 -2.95 -1.68
N LEU A 243 -0.73 -2.80 -0.71
CA LEU A 243 -0.38 -3.88 0.23
C LEU A 243 -1.54 -4.25 1.16
N LEU A 244 -2.36 -3.28 1.58
CA LEU A 244 -3.59 -3.51 2.33
C LEU A 244 -4.60 -4.30 1.51
N ARG A 245 -4.88 -3.88 0.27
CA ARG A 245 -5.80 -4.59 -0.65
C ARG A 245 -5.33 -5.99 -1.00
N LEU A 246 -4.02 -6.22 -1.05
CA LEU A 246 -3.46 -7.56 -1.26
C LEU A 246 -3.42 -8.41 0.01
N GLY A 247 -3.79 -7.84 1.16
CA GLY A 247 -3.71 -8.51 2.46
C GLY A 247 -2.29 -8.93 2.81
N LEU A 248 -1.28 -8.15 2.43
CA LEU A 248 0.14 -8.44 2.64
C LEU A 248 0.74 -7.71 3.85
N LEU A 249 0.10 -6.63 4.31
CA LEU A 249 0.57 -5.89 5.47
C LEU A 249 0.03 -6.48 6.78
N ARG A 250 0.90 -6.62 7.78
CA ARG A 250 0.55 -7.14 9.11
C ARG A 250 1.07 -6.22 10.20
N VAL A 251 0.29 -6.11 11.27
CA VAL A 251 0.70 -5.50 12.55
C VAL A 251 0.70 -6.60 13.59
N GLU A 252 1.88 -6.96 14.09
CA GLU A 252 2.06 -8.05 15.08
C GLU A 252 1.39 -9.37 14.66
N GLY A 253 1.52 -9.72 13.37
CA GLY A 253 0.95 -10.94 12.79
C GLY A 253 -0.54 -10.87 12.45
N ARG A 254 -1.25 -9.79 12.77
CA ARG A 254 -2.67 -9.58 12.41
C ARG A 254 -2.83 -8.70 11.18
N GLY A 255 -3.96 -8.83 10.48
CA GLY A 255 -4.30 -7.94 9.37
C GLY A 255 -4.22 -6.47 9.79
N ALA A 256 -3.55 -5.64 8.99
CA ALA A 256 -3.34 -4.23 9.32
C ALA A 256 -4.64 -3.40 9.32
N VAL A 257 -5.64 -3.81 8.54
CA VAL A 257 -6.97 -3.17 8.50
C VAL A 257 -8.07 -4.22 8.56
N ASN A 258 -9.12 -3.92 9.31
CA ASN A 258 -10.34 -4.72 9.38
C ASN A 258 -11.52 -3.84 8.97
N PRO A 259 -12.18 -4.12 7.83
CA PRO A 259 -13.34 -3.36 7.42
C PRO A 259 -14.43 -3.35 8.48
N VAL A 260 -14.95 -2.16 8.79
CA VAL A 260 -16.06 -1.97 9.73
C VAL A 260 -17.33 -1.73 8.95
N ARG A 261 -18.35 -2.53 9.23
CA ARG A 261 -19.66 -2.36 8.58
C ARG A 261 -20.31 -1.06 9.06
N MET A 262 -20.75 -0.24 8.12
CA MET A 262 -21.58 0.93 8.39
C MET A 262 -22.59 1.13 7.26
N ASP A 263 -23.82 1.49 7.61
CA ASP A 263 -24.80 1.93 6.63
C ASP A 263 -24.53 3.39 6.24
N VAL A 264 -24.79 3.78 4.99
CA VAL A 264 -24.47 5.12 4.47
C VAL A 264 -25.21 6.20 5.27
N GLU A 265 -26.44 5.92 5.69
CA GLU A 265 -27.28 6.81 6.49
C GLU A 265 -26.81 6.98 7.94
N ALA A 266 -25.93 6.09 8.41
CA ALA A 266 -25.37 6.09 9.77
C ALA A 266 -23.93 6.62 9.81
N LEU A 267 -23.42 7.15 8.69
CA LEU A 267 -22.08 7.71 8.66
C LEU A 267 -21.98 8.95 9.56
N PRO A 268 -20.89 9.09 10.33
CA PRO A 268 -20.63 10.28 11.12
C PRO A 268 -20.44 11.52 10.24
N ASN A 269 -20.47 12.69 10.88
CA ASN A 269 -20.24 13.96 10.20
C ASN A 269 -18.78 14.42 10.25
N ARG A 270 -17.88 13.67 10.91
CA ARG A 270 -16.46 14.00 11.02
C ARG A 270 -15.60 12.88 10.46
N TRP A 271 -14.66 13.24 9.60
CA TRP A 271 -13.73 12.27 8.99
C TRP A 271 -12.98 11.46 10.04
N ALA A 272 -12.47 12.09 11.10
CA ALA A 272 -11.76 11.42 12.18
C ALA A 272 -12.56 10.33 12.94
N GLU A 273 -13.89 10.32 12.83
CA GLU A 273 -14.74 9.29 13.44
C GLU A 273 -14.92 8.06 12.55
N LEU A 274 -14.54 8.16 11.27
CA LEU A 274 -14.62 7.04 10.34
C LEU A 274 -13.48 6.05 10.55
N PRO A 275 -13.77 4.74 10.51
CA PRO A 275 -12.75 3.71 10.49
C PRO A 275 -11.92 3.80 9.19
N PRO A 276 -10.71 3.21 9.15
CA PRO A 276 -9.87 3.22 7.95
C PRO A 276 -10.54 2.65 6.70
N VAL A 277 -11.31 1.57 6.88
CA VAL A 277 -12.08 0.92 5.81
C VAL A 277 -13.49 0.67 6.31
N ILE A 278 -14.46 1.18 5.57
CA ILE A 278 -15.89 0.99 5.78
C ILE A 278 -16.37 -0.09 4.81
N GLN A 279 -17.17 -1.03 5.29
CA GLN A 279 -17.92 -1.96 4.45
C GLN A 279 -19.37 -1.48 4.34
N LEU A 280 -19.80 -1.11 3.14
CA LEU A 280 -21.13 -0.53 2.91
C LEU A 280 -22.22 -1.57 2.66
N ALA A 281 -21.86 -2.77 2.20
CA ALA A 281 -22.85 -3.74 1.75
C ALA A 281 -22.86 -5.06 2.55
N ASP A 282 -24.07 -5.53 2.86
CA ASP A 282 -24.63 -6.74 2.25
C ASP A 282 -23.68 -7.86 1.79
N ARG A 283 -23.15 -8.76 2.64
CA ARG A 283 -22.53 -10.04 2.20
C ARG A 283 -21.58 -9.92 0.98
N VAL A 284 -20.52 -9.14 1.14
CA VAL A 284 -19.51 -8.86 0.09
C VAL A 284 -18.40 -9.91 0.05
N ALA A 285 -17.67 -9.97 -1.07
CA ALA A 285 -16.39 -10.68 -1.08
C ALA A 285 -15.40 -9.98 -0.11
N PRO A 286 -14.40 -10.71 0.42
CA PRO A 286 -13.40 -10.12 1.32
C PRO A 286 -12.71 -8.89 0.72
N PHE A 287 -12.41 -7.90 1.56
CA PHE A 287 -11.69 -6.69 1.16
C PHE A 287 -10.34 -7.03 0.54
N CYS A 288 -9.54 -7.83 1.26
CA CYS A 288 -8.26 -8.31 0.76
C CYS A 288 -8.45 -9.28 -0.41
N ALA A 289 -7.54 -9.31 -1.37
CA ALA A 289 -7.63 -10.15 -2.55
C ALA A 289 -6.25 -10.65 -3.02
N TYR A 290 -6.21 -11.70 -3.84
CA TYR A 290 -4.95 -12.14 -4.44
C TYR A 290 -4.37 -11.11 -5.43
N ARG A 291 -5.24 -10.35 -6.09
CA ARG A 291 -4.91 -9.35 -7.09
C ARG A 291 -5.68 -8.08 -6.82
N ALA A 292 -5.12 -6.97 -7.27
CA ALA A 292 -5.77 -5.67 -7.26
C ALA A 292 -5.82 -5.10 -8.68
N MET A 293 -6.94 -4.47 -9.01
CA MET A 293 -7.11 -3.67 -10.20
C MET A 293 -7.52 -2.26 -9.80
N SER A 294 -6.94 -1.24 -10.42
CA SER A 294 -7.36 0.15 -10.23
C SER A 294 -7.74 0.77 -11.58
N VAL A 295 -8.92 1.38 -11.65
CA VAL A 295 -9.37 2.17 -12.79
C VAL A 295 -9.16 3.64 -12.42
N LEU A 296 -8.20 4.30 -13.06
CA LEU A 296 -7.69 5.60 -12.64
C LEU A 296 -7.70 6.57 -13.83
N ASP A 297 -7.70 7.87 -13.56
CA ASP A 297 -7.40 8.85 -14.61
C ASP A 297 -5.92 8.76 -15.05
N SER A 298 -5.65 9.05 -16.32
CA SER A 298 -4.30 9.03 -16.89
C SER A 298 -3.27 9.90 -16.14
N ARG A 299 -3.70 10.95 -15.44
CA ARG A 299 -2.82 11.78 -14.61
C ARG A 299 -2.14 11.01 -13.47
N PHE A 300 -2.69 9.88 -13.04
CA PHE A 300 -2.10 9.03 -11.99
C PHE A 300 -0.96 8.13 -12.51
N PHE A 301 -0.71 8.09 -13.82
CA PHE A 301 0.33 7.22 -14.39
C PHE A 301 1.72 7.39 -13.74
N PRO A 302 2.23 8.62 -13.51
CA PRO A 302 3.52 8.80 -12.84
C PRO A 302 3.53 8.28 -11.40
N VAL A 303 2.43 8.51 -10.67
CA VAL A 303 2.25 8.03 -9.28
C VAL A 303 2.27 6.50 -9.26
N GLU A 304 1.51 5.84 -10.13
CA GLU A 304 1.46 4.38 -10.16
C GLU A 304 2.76 3.73 -10.66
N HIS A 305 3.54 4.41 -11.50
CA HIS A 305 4.89 3.97 -11.83
C HIS A 305 5.81 4.01 -10.60
N ALA A 306 5.71 5.06 -9.78
CA ALA A 306 6.41 5.16 -8.51
C ALA A 306 5.95 4.08 -7.51
N VAL A 307 4.64 3.83 -7.38
CA VAL A 307 4.08 2.75 -6.55
C VAL A 307 4.67 1.40 -6.94
N ARG A 308 4.69 1.05 -8.23
CA ARG A 308 5.28 -0.22 -8.69
C ARG A 308 6.77 -0.31 -8.35
N THR A 309 7.50 0.80 -8.41
CA THR A 309 8.92 0.87 -8.04
C THR A 309 9.12 0.63 -6.55
N ILE A 310 8.30 1.24 -5.70
CA ILE A 310 8.29 1.01 -4.24
C ILE A 310 8.01 -0.47 -3.96
N LEU A 311 6.92 -1.01 -4.49
CA LEU A 311 6.49 -2.38 -4.22
C LEU A 311 7.43 -3.46 -4.77
N ALA A 312 8.26 -3.14 -5.77
CA ALA A 312 9.30 -4.04 -6.24
C ALA A 312 10.43 -4.23 -5.20
N GLN A 313 10.59 -3.28 -4.27
CA GLN A 313 11.65 -3.27 -3.25
C GLN A 313 11.13 -3.54 -1.83
N VAL A 314 9.82 -3.74 -1.65
CA VAL A 314 9.24 -4.12 -0.35
C VAL A 314 9.43 -5.62 -0.09
N ALA A 315 10.15 -5.97 0.97
CA ALA A 315 10.21 -7.33 1.48
C ALA A 315 8.92 -7.67 2.23
N THR A 316 8.05 -8.45 1.61
CA THR A 316 6.85 -9.00 2.27
C THR A 316 7.21 -10.13 3.24
N ASP A 317 6.47 -10.23 4.35
CA ASP A 317 6.60 -11.36 5.28
C ASP A 317 6.44 -12.70 4.54
N PRO A 318 7.45 -13.60 4.58
CA PRO A 318 7.43 -14.85 3.83
C PRO A 318 6.27 -15.77 4.24
N VAL A 319 5.84 -15.74 5.51
CA VAL A 319 4.69 -16.53 5.99
C VAL A 319 3.41 -16.01 5.35
N VAL A 320 3.22 -14.70 5.32
CA VAL A 320 2.05 -14.06 4.69
C VAL A 320 2.02 -14.32 3.18
N ALA A 321 3.16 -14.18 2.52
CA ALA A 321 3.28 -14.42 1.08
C ALA A 321 2.94 -15.88 0.73
N GLU A 322 3.45 -16.83 1.50
CA GLU A 322 3.23 -18.26 1.26
C GLU A 322 1.78 -18.69 1.55
N GLN A 323 1.14 -18.11 2.57
CA GLN A 323 -0.30 -18.30 2.82
C GLN A 323 -1.14 -17.93 1.60
N ALA A 324 -0.87 -16.75 0.99
CA ALA A 324 -1.59 -16.30 -0.20
C ALA A 324 -1.32 -17.21 -1.42
N LEU A 325 -0.07 -17.59 -1.65
CA LEU A 325 0.32 -18.48 -2.75
C LEU A 325 -0.32 -19.87 -2.63
N THR A 326 -0.25 -20.47 -1.45
CA THR A 326 -0.84 -21.79 -1.18
C THR A 326 -2.34 -21.78 -1.42
N ARG A 327 -3.06 -20.78 -0.88
CA ARG A 327 -4.51 -20.68 -1.03
C ARG A 327 -4.92 -20.41 -2.47
N ALA A 328 -4.21 -19.52 -3.17
CA ALA A 328 -4.46 -19.26 -4.58
C ALA A 328 -4.25 -20.52 -5.44
N GLY A 329 -3.21 -21.32 -5.14
CA GLY A 329 -2.95 -22.61 -5.77
C GLY A 329 -4.06 -23.64 -5.54
N GLN A 330 -4.55 -23.76 -4.31
CA GLN A 330 -5.69 -24.62 -3.96
C GLN A 330 -6.98 -24.23 -4.70
N GLU A 331 -7.14 -22.94 -4.99
CA GLU A 331 -8.29 -22.42 -5.75
C GLU A 331 -8.08 -22.52 -7.28
N GLY A 332 -6.91 -22.95 -7.75
CA GLY A 332 -6.58 -23.10 -9.17
C GLY A 332 -6.18 -21.79 -9.84
N THR A 333 -5.69 -20.82 -9.06
CA THR A 333 -5.39 -19.46 -9.50
C THR A 333 -3.90 -19.16 -9.30
N PRO A 334 -3.01 -19.45 -10.26
CA PRO A 334 -1.58 -19.26 -10.07
C PRO A 334 -1.28 -17.78 -9.78
N LEU A 335 -0.54 -17.48 -8.73
CA LEU A 335 -0.29 -16.12 -8.25
C LEU A 335 1.20 -15.75 -8.40
N PRO A 336 1.55 -14.61 -9.04
CA PRO A 336 2.94 -14.16 -9.10
C PRO A 336 3.54 -13.95 -7.71
N ARG A 337 4.83 -14.28 -7.56
CA ARG A 337 5.57 -14.01 -6.31
C ARG A 337 5.81 -12.52 -6.12
N ALA A 338 6.24 -11.82 -7.18
CA ALA A 338 6.45 -10.38 -7.15
C ALA A 338 5.12 -9.65 -6.92
N VAL A 339 5.10 -8.76 -5.94
CA VAL A 339 3.92 -7.96 -5.57
C VAL A 339 3.44 -7.07 -6.73
N PRO A 340 4.31 -6.34 -7.46
CA PRO A 340 3.86 -5.51 -8.58
C PRO A 340 3.14 -6.29 -9.69
N ASP A 341 3.43 -7.58 -9.85
CA ASP A 341 2.79 -8.44 -10.87
C ASP A 341 1.38 -8.90 -10.47
N ARG A 342 0.94 -8.59 -9.24
CA ARG A 342 -0.43 -8.81 -8.77
C ARG A 342 -1.34 -7.59 -9.02
N LEU A 343 -0.78 -6.49 -9.50
CA LEU A 343 -1.47 -5.23 -9.76
C LEU A 343 -1.80 -5.09 -11.24
N SER A 344 -3.00 -4.57 -11.52
CA SER A 344 -3.47 -4.24 -12.88
C SER A 344 -4.05 -2.82 -12.89
N TYR A 345 -3.85 -2.11 -13.99
CA TYR A 345 -4.31 -0.73 -14.12
C TYR A 345 -5.09 -0.54 -15.41
N VAL A 346 -6.14 0.27 -15.33
CA VAL A 346 -6.80 0.88 -16.49
C VAL A 346 -6.68 2.38 -16.30
N PHE A 347 -5.96 3.04 -17.21
CA PHE A 347 -5.87 4.49 -17.23
C PHE A 347 -6.89 5.05 -18.23
N LEU A 348 -7.81 5.86 -17.73
CA LEU A 348 -8.82 6.54 -18.52
C LEU A 348 -8.21 7.82 -19.12
N GLY A 349 -8.28 7.96 -20.44
CA GLY A 349 -7.85 9.19 -21.12
C GLY A 349 -8.82 10.33 -20.84
N SER A 350 -8.29 11.55 -20.71
CA SER A 350 -9.03 12.80 -20.50
C SER A 350 -10.13 13.03 -21.52
#